data_AF-A0A924W7F8-F1
#
_entry.id   AF-A0A924W7F8-F1
#
_cell.length_a   1.000
_cell.length_b   1.000
_cell.length_c   1.000
_cell.angle_alpha   90.00
_cell.angle_beta   90.00
_cell.angle_gamma   90.00
#
_symmetry.space_group_name_H-M   'P 1'
#
loop_
_entity.id
_entity.type
_entity.pdbx_description
1 polymer ?
#
loop_
_entity_poly.entity_id
_entity_poly.type
_entity_poly.pdbx_seq_one_letter_code
_entity_poly.pdbx_strand_id
1 'polypeptide(L)'
;MAERIREVETRTRRITTMVPTGWAPMDDALGGGLAGGALHEWFGVIDAPQTRTQRWTPPLLILSHLVRQSVRASKERPWCLWVGERVWPTPHGMMGLESDHRGILARSLFVAPSTEGERTWAIDLALRVAGLVVIADASSLSMASTRRLQLAAEAGGSLGLLARPPHERGELSAASTRWEITRSVSTSENPCWQVQLSRCKGLQAIGTHTVVVERNHGGAVIPVPADLPLRSRPAALAS
;
A
#
# COMPACT_ATOMS: atom_id res chain seq x y z
N MET A 1 8.73 -42.15 -1.52
CA MET A 1 8.34 -41.09 -2.48
C MET A 1 7.44 -40.03 -1.84
N ALA A 2 6.47 -40.41 -1.00
CA ALA A 2 5.66 -39.48 -0.19
C ALA A 2 6.49 -38.64 0.82
N GLU A 3 7.57 -39.19 1.39
CA GLU A 3 8.51 -38.47 2.27
C GLU A 3 9.18 -37.27 1.56
N ARG A 4 9.59 -37.42 0.29
CA ARG A 4 10.22 -36.35 -0.51
C ARG A 4 9.24 -35.26 -0.92
N ILE A 5 7.94 -35.58 -1.03
CA ILE A 5 6.89 -34.59 -1.32
C ILE A 5 6.59 -33.78 -0.06
N ARG A 6 6.52 -34.44 1.11
CA ARG A 6 6.44 -33.74 2.40
C ARG A 6 7.66 -32.89 2.66
N GLU A 7 8.88 -33.33 2.36
CA GLU A 7 10.10 -32.52 2.51
C GLU A 7 10.11 -31.27 1.60
N VAL A 8 9.50 -31.33 0.42
CA VAL A 8 9.33 -30.17 -0.48
C VAL A 8 8.21 -29.24 0.02
N GLU A 9 7.12 -29.77 0.58
CA GLU A 9 6.05 -29.00 1.21
C GLU A 9 6.48 -28.36 2.54
N THR A 10 7.42 -28.98 3.27
CA THR A 10 7.94 -28.48 4.55
C THR A 10 9.07 -27.45 4.36
N ARG A 11 9.66 -27.36 3.16
CA ARG A 11 10.83 -26.52 2.85
C ARG A 11 10.52 -25.07 2.43
N THR A 12 9.25 -24.65 2.32
CA THR A 12 8.94 -23.25 1.96
C THR A 12 7.83 -22.62 2.80
N ARG A 13 7.77 -22.89 4.10
CA ARG A 13 7.27 -21.86 5.03
C ARG A 13 8.40 -20.86 5.26
N ARG A 14 8.71 -20.05 4.23
CA ARG A 14 9.52 -18.85 4.44
C ARG A 14 8.79 -18.07 5.53
N ILE A 15 9.49 -17.72 6.60
CA ILE A 15 8.96 -16.80 7.60
C ILE A 15 8.57 -15.55 6.83
N THR A 16 7.27 -15.30 6.73
CA THR A 16 6.73 -14.11 6.10
C THR A 16 7.20 -12.92 6.91
N THR A 17 8.04 -12.07 6.33
CA THR A 17 8.45 -10.82 6.98
C THR A 17 7.22 -9.95 7.13
N MET A 18 6.86 -9.59 8.36
CA MET A 18 5.73 -8.68 8.62
C MET A 18 6.27 -7.25 8.70
N VAL A 19 5.69 -6.34 7.93
CA VAL A 19 6.01 -4.91 7.94
C VAL A 19 4.89 -4.18 8.67
N PRO A 20 5.14 -3.59 9.85
CA PRO A 20 4.11 -2.85 10.56
C PRO A 20 3.63 -1.66 9.71
N THR A 21 2.33 -1.41 9.73
CA THR A 21 1.73 -0.21 9.15
C THR A 21 2.04 1.03 9.98
N GLY A 22 2.42 0.86 11.25
CA GLY A 22 2.61 1.95 12.20
C GLY A 22 1.28 2.43 12.81
N TRP A 23 0.21 1.69 12.57
CA TRP A 23 -1.12 1.92 13.14
C TRP A 23 -1.50 0.67 13.94
N ALA A 24 -1.25 0.69 15.26
CA ALA A 24 -1.36 -0.50 16.11
C ALA A 24 -2.68 -1.29 15.94
N PRO A 25 -3.88 -0.67 15.87
CA PRO A 25 -5.13 -1.41 15.67
C PRO A 25 -5.17 -2.19 14.34
N MET A 26 -4.52 -1.68 13.30
CA MET A 26 -4.41 -2.35 12.00
C MET A 26 -3.37 -3.44 12.02
N ASP A 27 -2.24 -3.21 12.68
CA ASP A 27 -1.19 -4.21 12.83
C ASP A 27 -1.72 -5.43 13.58
N ASP A 28 -2.49 -5.24 14.66
CA ASP A 28 -3.15 -6.32 15.40
C ASP A 28 -4.14 -7.09 14.51
N ALA A 29 -4.98 -6.38 13.74
CA ALA A 29 -5.95 -6.98 12.83
C ALA A 29 -5.29 -7.82 11.72
N LEU A 30 -4.06 -7.48 11.33
CA LEU A 30 -3.30 -8.19 10.30
C LEU A 30 -2.37 -9.28 10.86
N GLY A 31 -2.29 -9.44 12.19
CA GLY A 31 -1.36 -10.36 12.83
C GLY A 31 0.11 -9.89 12.77
N GLY A 32 0.34 -8.57 12.83
CA GLY A 32 1.67 -7.94 12.91
C GLY A 32 2.01 -6.99 11.75
N GLY A 33 1.08 -6.74 10.82
CA GLY A 33 1.26 -5.78 9.72
C GLY A 33 1.10 -6.38 8.32
N LEU A 34 1.72 -5.75 7.31
CA LEU A 34 1.67 -6.19 5.93
C LEU A 34 2.67 -7.33 5.67
N ALA A 35 2.20 -8.40 5.05
CA ALA A 35 3.01 -9.57 4.73
C ALA A 35 3.98 -9.33 3.56
N GLY A 36 5.26 -9.63 3.77
CA GLY A 36 6.24 -9.83 2.69
C GLY A 36 5.86 -11.05 1.83
N GLY A 37 6.19 -10.98 0.55
CA GLY A 37 5.74 -11.98 -0.43
C GLY A 37 4.25 -11.89 -0.75
N ALA A 38 3.63 -10.74 -0.50
CA ALA A 38 2.22 -10.52 -0.78
C ALA A 38 1.96 -9.17 -1.44
N LEU A 39 0.83 -9.10 -2.14
CA LEU A 39 0.30 -7.85 -2.69
C LEU A 39 -0.70 -7.22 -1.73
N HIS A 40 -0.60 -5.91 -1.59
CA HIS A 40 -1.49 -5.07 -0.82
C HIS A 40 -1.99 -3.94 -1.72
N GLU A 41 -3.28 -3.95 -2.04
CA GLU A 41 -3.89 -2.96 -2.92
C GLU A 41 -4.38 -1.75 -2.12
N TRP A 42 -4.04 -0.56 -2.59
CA TRP A 42 -4.40 0.73 -2.00
C TRP A 42 -5.18 1.54 -3.02
N PHE A 43 -6.49 1.67 -2.80
CA PHE A 43 -7.34 2.46 -3.67
C PHE A 43 -7.09 3.94 -3.44
N GLY A 44 -7.00 4.70 -4.54
CA GLY A 44 -6.80 6.15 -4.53
C GLY A 44 -7.77 6.90 -3.64
N VAL A 45 -7.47 8.18 -3.39
CA VAL A 45 -8.27 9.01 -2.51
C VAL A 45 -9.69 9.17 -3.08
N ILE A 46 -10.69 8.68 -2.36
CA ILE A 46 -12.09 8.68 -2.77
C ILE A 46 -12.77 9.95 -2.25
N ASP A 47 -12.93 10.95 -3.12
CA ASP A 47 -13.57 12.23 -2.78
C ASP A 47 -15.02 12.36 -3.33
N ALA A 48 -15.37 11.53 -4.32
CA ALA A 48 -16.67 11.46 -4.99
C ALA A 48 -16.77 10.13 -5.79
N PRO A 49 -17.97 9.72 -6.26
CA PRO A 49 -18.09 8.62 -7.22
C PRO A 49 -17.25 8.90 -8.47
N GLN A 50 -16.31 8.03 -8.79
CA GLN A 50 -15.40 8.19 -9.93
C GLN A 50 -15.83 7.32 -11.11
N THR A 51 -15.73 7.87 -12.32
CA THR A 51 -15.90 7.14 -13.59
C THR A 51 -14.55 6.67 -14.12
N ARG A 52 -14.55 5.72 -15.07
CA ARG A 52 -13.33 5.23 -15.75
C ARG A 52 -12.51 6.31 -16.46
N THR A 53 -13.12 7.45 -16.80
CA THR A 53 -12.49 8.54 -17.55
C THR A 53 -11.88 9.63 -16.67
N GLN A 54 -12.15 9.63 -15.36
CA GLN A 54 -11.60 10.63 -14.44
C GLN A 54 -10.15 10.31 -14.06
N ARG A 55 -9.33 11.36 -13.95
CA ARG A 55 -8.00 11.25 -13.35
C ARG A 55 -8.16 10.90 -11.87
N TRP A 56 -7.50 9.82 -11.45
CA TRP A 56 -7.47 9.40 -10.05
C TRP A 56 -6.13 9.76 -9.40
N THR A 57 -6.15 9.93 -8.08
CA THR A 57 -4.98 10.28 -7.27
C THR A 57 -4.60 9.12 -6.35
N PRO A 58 -3.41 8.51 -6.52
CA PRO A 58 -2.95 7.49 -5.58
C PRO A 58 -2.70 8.09 -4.19
N PRO A 59 -2.78 7.28 -3.12
CA PRO A 59 -2.60 7.76 -1.76
C PRO A 59 -1.09 7.87 -1.44
N LEU A 60 -0.37 8.76 -2.15
CA LEU A 60 1.10 8.84 -2.14
C LEU A 60 1.70 9.03 -0.74
N LEU A 61 1.03 9.80 0.12
CA LEU A 61 1.51 10.03 1.49
C LEU A 61 1.37 8.77 2.36
N ILE A 62 0.31 7.99 2.15
CA ILE A 62 0.13 6.69 2.80
C ILE A 62 1.18 5.70 2.29
N LEU A 63 1.37 5.60 0.96
CA LEU A 63 2.39 4.71 0.38
C LEU A 63 3.80 5.10 0.84
N SER A 64 4.13 6.40 0.86
CA SER A 64 5.41 6.89 1.36
C SER A 64 5.63 6.57 2.84
N HIS A 65 4.58 6.66 3.66
CA HIS A 65 4.62 6.24 5.06
C HIS A 65 4.91 4.75 5.20
N LEU A 66 4.21 3.89 4.47
CA LEU A 66 4.42 2.43 4.51
C LEU A 66 5.83 2.04 4.04
N VAL A 67 6.36 2.75 3.04
CA VAL A 67 7.76 2.60 2.61
C VAL A 67 8.74 3.01 3.71
N ARG A 68 8.45 4.06 4.49
CA ARG A 68 9.27 4.39 5.67
C ARG A 68 9.19 3.30 6.72
N GLN A 69 8.00 2.74 6.96
CA GLN A 69 7.84 1.64 7.92
C GLN A 69 8.63 0.40 7.50
N SER A 70 8.61 0.02 6.21
CA SER A 70 9.38 -1.12 5.72
C SER A 70 10.89 -0.91 5.85
N VAL A 71 11.38 0.30 5.59
CA VAL A 71 12.79 0.66 5.77
C VAL A 71 13.20 0.66 7.25
N ARG A 72 12.32 1.14 8.15
CA ARG A 72 12.56 1.18 9.61
C ARG A 72 12.52 -0.20 10.26
N ALA A 73 11.62 -1.07 9.80
CA ALA A 73 11.42 -2.40 10.37
C ALA A 73 12.55 -3.39 10.03
N SER A 74 13.36 -3.12 8.99
CA SER A 74 14.43 -4.01 8.55
C SER A 74 15.82 -3.41 8.80
N LYS A 75 16.70 -4.21 9.43
CA LYS A 75 18.12 -3.87 9.59
C LYS A 75 18.85 -3.70 8.26
N GLU A 76 18.44 -4.46 7.23
CA GLU A 76 19.03 -4.42 5.89
C GLU A 76 18.52 -3.22 5.06
N ARG A 77 17.48 -2.52 5.55
CA ARG A 77 16.85 -1.36 4.93
C ARG A 77 16.51 -1.62 3.45
N PRO A 78 15.40 -2.28 3.10
CA PRO A 78 15.12 -2.70 1.73
C PRO A 78 15.22 -1.57 0.68
N TRP A 79 15.58 -1.94 -0.54
CA TRP A 79 15.42 -1.05 -1.70
C TRP A 79 13.93 -0.96 -2.07
N CYS A 80 13.51 0.23 -2.47
CA CYS A 80 12.14 0.60 -2.78
C CYS A 80 12.04 0.94 -4.27
N LEU A 81 11.29 0.18 -5.04
CA LEU A 81 11.12 0.40 -6.48
C LEU A 81 9.76 1.01 -6.75
N TRP A 82 9.74 2.18 -7.40
CA TRP A 82 8.53 2.91 -7.76
C TRP A 82 8.28 2.77 -9.26
N VAL A 83 7.27 1.98 -9.64
CA VAL A 83 6.98 1.62 -11.03
C VAL A 83 5.75 2.37 -11.53
N GLY A 84 5.99 3.29 -12.47
CA GLY A 84 4.99 4.19 -13.05
C GLY A 84 4.99 5.56 -12.41
N GLU A 85 5.03 6.61 -13.24
CA GLU A 85 5.16 8.00 -12.79
C GLU A 85 4.02 8.45 -11.87
N ARG A 86 2.83 7.87 -12.02
CA ARG A 86 1.66 8.21 -11.19
C ARG A 86 1.89 7.93 -9.71
N VAL A 87 2.68 6.91 -9.37
CA VAL A 87 2.98 6.55 -7.97
C VAL A 87 4.25 7.20 -7.44
N TRP A 88 4.94 8.03 -8.23
CA TRP A 88 6.15 8.69 -7.74
C TRP A 88 5.78 9.65 -6.61
N PRO A 89 6.42 9.51 -5.44
CA PRO A 89 6.13 10.33 -4.29
C PRO A 89 6.65 11.76 -4.53
N THR A 90 5.99 12.70 -3.89
CA THR A 90 6.49 14.08 -3.87
C THR A 90 7.76 14.18 -3.02
N PRO A 91 8.68 15.12 -3.29
CA PRO A 91 9.87 15.29 -2.46
C PRO A 91 9.56 15.43 -0.96
N HIS A 92 8.49 16.17 -0.63
CA HIS A 92 8.02 16.33 0.76
C HIS A 92 7.46 15.02 1.38
N GLY A 93 6.96 14.09 0.56
CA GLY A 93 6.59 12.74 0.98
C GLY A 93 7.80 11.83 1.20
N MET A 94 8.95 12.15 0.60
CA MET A 94 10.18 11.34 0.72
C MET A 94 11.13 11.77 1.83
N MET A 95 11.19 13.07 2.13
CA MET A 95 12.09 13.59 3.16
C MET A 95 11.59 13.20 4.57
N GLY A 96 12.44 12.51 5.33
CA GLY A 96 12.28 12.38 6.77
C GLY A 96 12.87 13.61 7.45
N LEU A 97 12.10 14.27 8.33
CA LEU A 97 12.59 15.42 9.09
C LEU A 97 13.33 15.01 10.39
N GLU A 98 13.58 13.72 10.59
CA GLU A 98 14.46 13.19 11.65
C GLU A 98 15.84 12.86 11.08
N SER A 99 16.83 12.65 11.97
CA SER A 99 18.30 12.55 11.79
C SER A 99 18.86 11.75 10.60
N ASP A 100 18.03 11.07 9.83
CA ASP A 100 18.36 10.46 8.53
C ASP A 100 17.92 11.41 7.40
N HIS A 101 18.75 12.42 7.13
CA HIS A 101 18.48 13.49 6.15
C HIS A 101 18.23 12.99 4.71
N ARG A 102 18.51 11.71 4.40
CA ARG A 102 18.23 11.13 3.08
C ARG A 102 16.88 10.42 2.98
N GLY A 103 16.15 10.27 4.09
CA GLY A 103 14.82 9.65 4.12
C GLY A 103 14.73 8.33 3.36
N ILE A 104 13.62 8.12 2.65
CA ILE A 104 13.45 6.96 1.75
C ILE A 104 14.08 7.20 0.37
N LEU A 105 14.52 8.42 0.07
CA LEU A 105 15.06 8.79 -1.25
C LEU A 105 16.34 8.01 -1.57
N ALA A 106 17.25 7.88 -0.62
CA ALA A 106 18.50 7.12 -0.82
C ALA A 106 18.30 5.61 -1.01
N ARG A 107 17.09 5.09 -0.76
CA ARG A 107 16.72 3.69 -1.00
C ARG A 107 15.67 3.56 -2.10
N SER A 108 15.40 4.61 -2.88
CA SER A 108 14.37 4.60 -3.92
C SER A 108 14.97 4.53 -5.32
N LEU A 109 14.40 3.66 -6.15
CA LEU A 109 14.65 3.58 -7.59
C LEU A 109 13.32 3.84 -8.32
N PHE A 110 13.38 4.58 -9.42
CA PHE A 110 12.19 5.00 -10.18
C PHE A 110 12.22 4.40 -11.58
N VAL A 111 11.11 3.79 -11.97
CA VAL A 111 10.93 3.20 -13.30
C VAL A 111 9.74 3.90 -13.95
N ALA A 112 9.92 4.39 -15.17
CA ALA A 112 8.88 5.00 -16.01
C ALA A 112 8.61 4.12 -17.25
N PRO A 113 7.80 3.04 -17.12
CA PRO A 113 7.39 2.24 -18.27
C PRO A 113 6.55 3.07 -19.24
N SER A 114 6.72 2.85 -20.55
CA SER A 114 6.01 3.61 -21.58
C SER A 114 4.63 3.01 -21.91
N THR A 115 4.40 1.74 -21.56
CA THR A 115 3.14 1.02 -21.83
C THR A 115 2.61 0.28 -20.60
N GLU A 116 1.32 -0.09 -20.61
CA GLU A 116 0.73 -0.92 -19.54
C GLU A 116 1.37 -2.32 -19.46
N GLY A 117 1.76 -2.88 -20.62
CA GLY A 117 2.45 -4.16 -20.71
C GLY A 117 3.83 -4.11 -20.08
N GLU A 118 4.63 -3.09 -20.42
CA GLU A 118 5.93 -2.84 -19.79
C GLU A 118 5.81 -2.58 -18.29
N ARG A 119 4.78 -1.83 -17.87
CA ARG A 119 4.49 -1.58 -16.46
C ARG A 119 4.24 -2.89 -15.72
N THR A 120 3.35 -3.73 -16.24
CA THR A 120 3.03 -5.03 -15.63
C THR A 120 4.27 -5.94 -15.59
N TRP A 121 5.08 -5.94 -16.64
CA TRP A 121 6.33 -6.70 -16.70
C TRP A 121 7.37 -6.22 -15.70
N ALA A 122 7.58 -4.90 -15.58
CA ALA A 122 8.49 -4.31 -14.61
C ALA A 122 8.08 -4.64 -13.16
N ILE A 123 6.76 -4.63 -12.86
CA ILE A 123 6.24 -5.04 -11.56
C ILE A 123 6.53 -6.52 -11.30
N ASP A 124 6.25 -7.42 -12.27
CA ASP A 124 6.49 -8.87 -12.14
C ASP A 124 7.96 -9.16 -11.86
N LEU A 125 8.89 -8.54 -12.60
CA LEU A 125 10.33 -8.69 -12.38
C LEU A 125 10.76 -8.20 -11.00
N ALA A 126 10.31 -7.00 -10.61
CA ALA A 126 10.67 -6.41 -9.33
C ALA A 126 10.22 -7.29 -8.16
N LEU A 127 9.00 -7.82 -8.22
CA LEU A 127 8.46 -8.66 -7.15
C LEU A 127 9.24 -9.97 -6.97
N ARG A 128 9.88 -10.49 -8.02
CA ARG A 128 10.72 -11.71 -7.96
C ARG A 128 12.08 -11.47 -7.33
N VAL A 129 12.56 -10.23 -7.28
CA VAL A 129 13.84 -9.90 -6.65
C VAL A 129 13.66 -9.96 -5.14
N ALA A 130 14.59 -10.61 -4.44
CA ALA A 130 14.45 -10.80 -3.01
C ALA A 130 14.58 -9.49 -2.22
N GLY A 131 13.68 -9.30 -1.25
CA GLY A 131 13.77 -8.21 -0.27
C GLY A 131 13.44 -6.82 -0.80
N LEU A 132 12.79 -6.68 -1.97
CA LEU A 132 12.33 -5.39 -2.45
C LEU A 132 10.98 -4.99 -1.84
N VAL A 133 10.79 -3.68 -1.73
CA VAL A 133 9.49 -3.05 -1.56
C VAL A 133 9.09 -2.47 -2.91
N VAL A 134 8.04 -3.01 -3.52
CA VAL A 134 7.60 -2.61 -4.86
C VAL A 134 6.35 -1.78 -4.74
N ILE A 135 6.43 -0.51 -5.14
CA ILE A 135 5.33 0.42 -5.20
C ILE A 135 4.96 0.60 -6.67
N ALA A 136 3.71 0.39 -7.04
CA ALA A 136 3.36 0.38 -8.45
C ALA A 136 2.00 1.00 -8.76
N ASP A 137 1.92 1.70 -9.91
CA ASP A 137 0.66 1.99 -10.55
C ASP A 137 0.08 0.68 -11.11
N ALA A 138 -0.94 0.18 -10.43
CA ALA A 138 -1.64 -1.07 -10.72
C ALA A 138 -3.01 -0.82 -11.36
N SER A 139 -3.20 0.32 -12.03
CA SER A 139 -4.36 0.56 -12.88
C SER A 139 -4.46 -0.47 -14.00
N SER A 140 -5.70 -0.80 -14.39
CA SER A 140 -6.05 -1.72 -15.47
C SER A 140 -5.61 -3.17 -15.27
N LEU A 141 -5.18 -3.57 -14.06
CA LEU A 141 -4.77 -4.96 -13.82
C LEU A 141 -5.97 -5.91 -13.78
N SER A 142 -5.95 -6.89 -14.68
CA SER A 142 -6.89 -8.02 -14.67
C SER A 142 -6.63 -8.93 -13.47
N MET A 143 -7.64 -9.73 -13.10
CA MET A 143 -7.48 -10.73 -12.05
C MET A 143 -6.34 -11.73 -12.37
N ALA A 144 -6.20 -12.18 -13.62
CA ALA A 144 -5.11 -13.06 -14.04
C ALA A 144 -3.73 -12.41 -13.83
N SER A 145 -3.60 -11.12 -14.18
CA SER A 145 -2.39 -10.34 -13.91
C SER A 145 -2.10 -10.27 -12.41
N THR A 146 -3.09 -9.97 -11.56
CA THR A 146 -2.87 -9.92 -10.10
C THR A 146 -2.44 -11.26 -9.52
N ARG A 147 -2.98 -12.39 -10.02
CA ARG A 147 -2.54 -13.74 -9.59
C ARG A 147 -1.09 -13.99 -9.94
N ARG A 148 -0.70 -13.64 -11.17
CA ARG A 148 0.69 -13.78 -11.61
C ARG A 148 1.63 -12.93 -10.74
N LEU A 149 1.27 -11.68 -10.47
CA LEU A 149 2.06 -10.80 -9.60
C LEU A 149 2.12 -11.31 -8.16
N GLN A 150 1.06 -11.93 -7.64
CA GLN A 150 1.06 -12.52 -6.31
C GLN A 150 2.06 -13.69 -6.22
N LEU A 151 2.11 -14.56 -7.24
CA LEU A 151 3.12 -15.62 -7.32
C LEU A 151 4.55 -15.06 -7.46
N ALA A 152 4.70 -13.95 -8.17
CA ALA A 152 5.98 -13.24 -8.28
C ALA A 152 6.44 -12.72 -6.90
N ALA A 153 5.52 -12.09 -6.15
CA ALA A 153 5.77 -11.62 -4.79
C ALA A 153 6.16 -12.78 -3.88
N GLU A 154 5.41 -13.88 -3.88
CA GLU A 154 5.72 -15.09 -3.08
C GLU A 154 7.11 -15.66 -3.42
N ALA A 155 7.47 -15.69 -4.70
CA ALA A 155 8.76 -16.18 -5.16
C ALA A 155 9.94 -15.32 -4.66
N GLY A 156 9.80 -13.99 -4.67
CA GLY A 156 10.82 -13.06 -4.18
C GLY A 156 10.76 -12.77 -2.68
N GLY A 157 9.61 -12.99 -2.03
CA GLY A 157 9.36 -12.48 -0.68
C GLY A 157 9.20 -10.96 -0.62
N SER A 158 8.99 -10.29 -1.76
CA SER A 158 8.86 -8.83 -1.84
C SER A 158 7.54 -8.31 -1.28
N LEU A 159 7.55 -7.12 -0.70
CA LEU A 159 6.32 -6.41 -0.30
C LEU A 159 5.76 -5.64 -1.49
N GLY A 160 4.58 -6.02 -1.99
CA GLY A 160 3.90 -5.31 -3.08
C GLY A 160 2.88 -4.30 -2.56
N LEU A 161 3.12 -3.01 -2.78
CA LEU A 161 2.21 -1.91 -2.49
C LEU A 161 1.62 -1.37 -3.81
N LEU A 162 0.42 -1.84 -4.17
CA LEU A 162 -0.20 -1.59 -5.46
C LEU A 162 -1.24 -0.48 -5.37
N ALA A 163 -1.00 0.67 -5.99
CA ALA A 163 -1.98 1.74 -6.06
C ALA A 163 -3.00 1.47 -7.17
N ARG A 164 -4.30 1.53 -6.87
CA ARG A 164 -5.37 1.30 -7.85
C ARG A 164 -6.37 2.46 -7.91
N PRO A 165 -6.98 2.73 -9.07
CA PRO A 165 -8.04 3.72 -9.15
C PRO A 165 -9.28 3.30 -8.34
N PRO A 166 -9.97 4.22 -7.67
CA PRO A 166 -11.17 3.93 -6.88
C PRO A 166 -12.29 3.18 -7.62
N HIS A 167 -12.47 3.44 -8.92
CA HIS A 167 -13.49 2.77 -9.71
C HIS A 167 -13.20 1.28 -9.96
N GLU A 168 -11.98 0.81 -9.70
CA GLU A 168 -11.59 -0.61 -9.78
C GLU A 168 -11.78 -1.38 -8.46
N ARG A 169 -12.32 -0.76 -7.40
CA ARG A 169 -12.49 -1.42 -6.10
C ARG A 169 -13.31 -2.71 -6.14
N GLY A 170 -14.26 -2.79 -7.08
CA GLY A 170 -15.11 -3.97 -7.30
C GLY A 170 -14.45 -5.07 -8.16
N GLU A 171 -13.32 -4.79 -8.81
CA GLU A 171 -12.64 -5.76 -9.68
C GLU A 171 -12.05 -6.90 -8.85
N LEU A 172 -12.06 -8.13 -9.36
CA LEU A 172 -11.48 -9.28 -8.68
C LEU A 172 -9.96 -9.18 -8.60
N SER A 173 -9.38 -9.57 -7.46
CA SER A 173 -7.93 -9.51 -7.25
C SER A 173 -7.40 -10.66 -6.40
N ALA A 174 -6.18 -11.10 -6.69
CA ALA A 174 -5.43 -12.07 -5.92
C ALA A 174 -4.73 -11.50 -4.67
N ALA A 175 -4.77 -10.18 -4.48
CA ALA A 175 -4.03 -9.51 -3.41
C ALA A 175 -4.37 -10.06 -2.01
N SER A 176 -3.43 -9.99 -1.08
CA SER A 176 -3.67 -10.42 0.30
C SER A 176 -4.50 -9.41 1.08
N THR A 177 -4.31 -8.11 0.83
CA THR A 177 -5.18 -7.08 1.43
C THR A 177 -5.66 -6.07 0.40
N ARG A 178 -6.76 -5.40 0.72
CA ARG A 178 -7.32 -4.28 -0.04
C ARG A 178 -7.72 -3.16 0.91
N TRP A 179 -7.31 -1.94 0.57
CA TRP A 179 -7.43 -0.77 1.43
C TRP A 179 -8.12 0.37 0.69
N GLU A 180 -9.12 0.95 1.33
CA GLU A 180 -9.82 2.14 0.84
C GLU A 180 -9.36 3.36 1.63
N ILE A 181 -9.07 4.44 0.90
CA ILE A 181 -8.57 5.70 1.46
C ILE A 181 -9.56 6.81 1.12
N THR A 182 -10.22 7.35 2.12
CA THR A 182 -11.13 8.50 1.98
C THR A 182 -10.53 9.70 2.70
N ARG A 183 -10.72 10.91 2.17
CA ARG A 183 -10.39 12.10 2.95
C ARG A 183 -11.28 12.16 4.17
N SER A 184 -10.69 12.52 5.29
CA SER A 184 -11.40 12.87 6.51
C SER A 184 -11.10 14.31 6.88
N VAL A 185 -11.90 14.86 7.79
CA VAL A 185 -11.69 16.20 8.34
C VAL A 185 -10.94 16.02 9.65
N SER A 186 -9.89 16.81 9.86
CA SER A 186 -9.25 16.92 11.17
C SER A 186 -9.75 18.16 11.91
N THR A 187 -9.63 18.14 13.24
CA THR A 187 -9.72 19.34 14.08
C THR A 187 -8.50 20.25 13.91
N SER A 188 -7.40 19.73 13.34
CA SER A 188 -6.23 20.50 12.91
C SER A 188 -6.33 20.88 11.42
N GLU A 189 -5.47 21.80 10.95
CA GLU A 189 -5.34 22.12 9.53
C GLU A 189 -4.55 21.05 8.73
N ASN A 190 -4.15 19.96 9.38
CA ASN A 190 -3.35 18.92 8.74
C ASN A 190 -4.21 18.00 7.85
N PRO A 191 -3.64 17.48 6.74
CA PRO A 191 -4.29 16.47 5.93
C PRO A 191 -4.65 15.22 6.73
N CYS A 192 -5.90 14.78 6.61
CA CYS A 192 -6.45 13.65 7.34
C CYS A 192 -7.16 12.67 6.40
N TRP A 193 -7.04 11.38 6.69
CA TRP A 193 -7.65 10.31 5.92
C TRP A 193 -8.25 9.25 6.83
N GLN A 194 -9.38 8.69 6.40
CA GLN A 194 -9.84 7.42 6.91
C GLN A 194 -9.25 6.31 6.04
N VAL A 195 -8.62 5.34 6.70
CA VAL A 195 -8.00 4.17 6.09
C VAL A 195 -8.77 2.94 6.53
N GLN A 196 -9.38 2.25 5.57
CA GLN A 196 -10.26 1.11 5.82
C GLN A 196 -9.73 -0.15 5.14
N LEU A 197 -9.65 -1.25 5.89
CA LEU A 197 -9.35 -2.58 5.36
C LEU A 197 -10.64 -3.22 4.83
N SER A 198 -10.80 -3.29 3.51
CA SER A 198 -12.00 -3.86 2.88
C SER A 198 -11.89 -5.37 2.61
N ARG A 199 -10.66 -5.91 2.55
CA ARG A 199 -10.42 -7.35 2.45
C ARG A 199 -9.08 -7.72 3.06
N CYS A 200 -9.05 -8.85 3.78
CA CYS A 200 -7.83 -9.55 4.18
C CYS A 200 -7.97 -11.04 3.83
N LYS A 201 -6.98 -11.63 3.15
CA LYS A 201 -6.96 -13.04 2.75
C LYS A 201 -6.35 -13.88 3.88
N GLY A 202 -7.00 -14.97 4.27
CA GLY A 202 -6.50 -15.92 5.27
C GLY A 202 -6.85 -15.61 6.73
N LEU A 203 -7.27 -14.37 7.01
CA LEU A 203 -7.99 -14.01 8.23
C LEU A 203 -9.44 -13.73 7.83
N GLN A 204 -10.40 -14.40 8.46
CA GLN A 204 -11.78 -13.88 8.49
C GLN A 204 -11.67 -12.53 9.20
N ALA A 205 -11.69 -11.42 8.44
CA ALA A 205 -11.81 -10.10 9.04
C ALA A 205 -13.20 -10.03 9.69
N ILE A 206 -13.31 -10.48 10.94
CA ILE A 206 -14.51 -10.35 11.74
C ILE A 206 -14.57 -8.88 12.16
N GLY A 207 -15.24 -8.08 11.34
CA GLY A 207 -15.43 -6.64 11.56
C GLY A 207 -14.78 -5.76 10.50
N THR A 208 -15.30 -4.54 10.40
CA THR A 208 -14.71 -3.47 9.59
C THR A 208 -13.57 -2.85 10.38
N HIS A 209 -12.33 -3.01 9.92
CA HIS A 209 -11.18 -2.34 10.52
C HIS A 209 -10.98 -0.99 9.82
N THR A 210 -11.09 0.09 10.61
CA THR A 210 -10.92 1.47 10.15
C THR A 210 -10.04 2.24 11.13
N VAL A 211 -9.14 3.06 10.61
CA VAL A 211 -8.32 4.00 11.39
C VAL A 211 -8.35 5.36 10.72
N VAL A 212 -8.45 6.43 11.52
CA VAL A 212 -8.28 7.79 11.03
C VAL A 212 -6.83 8.19 11.26
N VAL A 213 -6.19 8.72 10.23
CA VAL A 213 -4.78 9.10 10.27
C VAL A 213 -4.59 10.53 9.78
N GLU A 214 -3.66 11.22 10.41
CA GLU A 214 -3.29 12.59 10.09
C GLU A 214 -1.81 12.66 9.73
N ARG A 215 -1.46 13.50 8.75
CA ARG A 215 -0.06 13.86 8.50
C ARG A 215 0.37 15.00 9.43
N ASN A 216 1.18 14.70 10.43
CA ASN A 216 1.71 15.71 11.33
C ASN A 216 2.73 16.65 10.63
N HIS A 217 3.12 17.74 11.30
CA HIS A 217 4.13 18.67 10.79
C HIS A 217 5.50 18.02 10.52
N GLY A 218 5.85 16.95 11.27
CA GLY A 218 7.03 16.13 11.03
C GLY A 218 6.95 15.24 9.79
N GLY A 219 5.82 15.26 9.08
CA GLY A 219 5.57 14.48 7.87
C GLY A 219 5.28 13.00 8.13
N ALA A 220 5.08 12.59 9.38
CA ALA A 220 4.63 11.24 9.74
C ALA A 220 3.11 11.12 9.63
N VAL A 221 2.63 9.94 9.25
CA VAL A 221 1.20 9.63 9.21
C VAL A 221 0.84 8.88 10.48
N ILE A 222 0.19 9.56 11.42
CA ILE A 222 -0.09 9.06 12.76
C ILE A 222 -1.59 8.77 12.94
N PRO A 223 -1.96 7.75 13.73
CA PRO A 223 -3.36 7.52 14.07
C PRO A 223 -3.86 8.65 14.98
N VAL A 224 -5.11 9.07 14.76
CA VAL A 224 -5.81 10.06 15.60
C VAL A 224 -7.14 9.48 16.11
N PRO A 225 -7.62 9.88 17.30
CA PRO A 225 -8.91 9.43 17.81
C PRO A 225 -10.06 9.74 16.84
N ALA A 226 -11.01 8.83 16.74
CA ALA A 226 -12.15 8.94 15.84
C ALA A 226 -13.33 9.67 16.50
N ASP A 227 -13.15 10.89 17.04
CA ASP A 227 -14.19 11.54 17.86
C ASP A 227 -14.64 12.94 17.37
N LEU A 228 -15.98 13.06 17.21
CA LEU A 228 -16.89 14.22 16.98
C LEU A 228 -17.12 14.74 15.53
N PRO A 229 -18.36 15.15 15.24
CA PRO A 229 -19.12 14.75 14.05
C PRO A 229 -18.56 15.36 12.77
N LEU A 230 -18.64 14.60 11.69
CA LEU A 230 -18.57 15.10 10.32
C LEU A 230 -19.36 16.41 10.25
N ARG A 231 -18.68 17.57 10.15
CA ARG A 231 -19.36 18.76 9.66
C ARG A 231 -19.85 18.38 8.29
N SER A 232 -21.17 18.30 8.14
CA SER A 232 -21.83 18.19 6.85
C SER A 232 -21.16 19.21 5.93
N ARG A 233 -20.61 18.71 4.81
CA ARG A 233 -20.11 19.52 3.71
C ARG A 233 -21.10 20.69 3.54
N PRO A 234 -20.70 21.97 3.69
CA PRO A 234 -21.63 23.05 3.40
C PRO A 234 -22.12 22.81 1.97
N ALA A 235 -23.44 22.71 1.82
CA ALA A 235 -24.07 22.61 0.52
C ALA A 235 -23.40 23.66 -0.36
N ALA A 236 -22.88 23.23 -1.51
CA ALA A 236 -22.29 24.14 -2.47
C ALA A 236 -23.27 25.31 -2.65
N LEU A 237 -22.84 26.52 -2.32
CA LEU A 237 -23.60 27.72 -2.63
C LEU A 237 -23.73 27.73 -4.15
N ALA A 238 -24.93 27.41 -4.63
CA ALA A 238 -25.30 27.64 -6.01
C ALA A 238 -25.15 29.15 -6.26
N SER A 239 -24.28 29.50 -7.19
CA SER A 239 -24.24 30.81 -7.85
C SER A 239 -24.43 30.55 -9.33
#